data_AF-A0A7W5H7Z8-F1
#
_entry.id   AF-A0A7W5H7Z8-F1
#
_cell.length_a   1.000
_cell.length_b   1.000
_cell.length_c   1.000
_cell.angle_alpha   90.00
_cell.angle_beta   90.00
_cell.angle_gamma   90.00
#
_symmetry.space_group_name_H-M   'P 1'
#
loop_
_entity.id
_entity.type
_entity.pdbx_description
1 polymer ?
#
loop_
_entity_poly.entity_id
_entity_poly.type
_entity_poly.pdbx_seq_one_letter_code
_entity_poly.pdbx_strand_id
1 'polypeptide(L)'
;MDPNSAWDSMLTAYATKQWSEAFDYAEALKNWLDGGGFPPHPTIGSCSGALTMQPDEHLSRAIAIATCDCIYRQCLIETSEPV
;
A
#
# COMPACT_ATOMS: atom_id res chain seq x y z
N MET A 1 -4.80 -9.98 -10.34
CA MET A 1 -3.85 -8.87 -10.11
C MET A 1 -2.56 -9.46 -9.56
N ASP A 2 -1.38 -8.93 -9.91
CA ASP A 2 -0.17 -9.24 -9.15
C ASP A 2 -0.07 -8.27 -7.96
N PRO A 3 -0.20 -8.73 -6.71
CA PRO A 3 -0.28 -7.84 -5.56
C PRO A 3 1.06 -7.17 -5.24
N ASN A 4 2.19 -7.78 -5.57
CA ASN A 4 3.51 -7.17 -5.35
C ASN A 4 3.69 -5.95 -6.26
N SER A 5 3.38 -6.10 -7.55
CA SER A 5 3.42 -4.99 -8.50
C SER A 5 2.42 -3.89 -8.12
N ALA A 6 1.18 -4.26 -7.74
CA ALA A 6 0.18 -3.29 -7.29
C ALA A 6 0.63 -2.54 -6.03
N TRP A 7 1.25 -3.23 -5.08
CA TRP A 7 1.85 -2.65 -3.88
C TRP A 7 2.96 -1.67 -4.20
N ASP A 8 3.92 -2.06 -5.05
CA ASP A 8 5.05 -1.20 -5.43
C ASP A 8 4.57 0.03 -6.22
N SER A 9 3.61 -0.14 -7.12
CA SER A 9 2.98 0.97 -7.85
C SER A 9 2.26 1.93 -6.90
N MET A 10 1.49 1.41 -5.94
CA MET A 10 0.81 2.21 -4.93
C MET A 10 1.81 3.05 -4.11
N LEU A 11 2.86 2.42 -3.58
CA LEU A 11 3.87 3.12 -2.78
C LEU A 11 4.65 4.14 -3.59
N THR A 12 4.97 3.83 -4.86
CA THR A 12 5.67 4.74 -5.76
C THR A 12 4.81 5.97 -6.07
N ALA A 13 3.54 5.76 -6.42
CA ALA A 13 2.59 6.85 -6.68
C ALA A 13 2.43 7.74 -5.43
N TYR A 14 2.29 7.13 -4.25
CA TYR A 14 2.18 7.86 -2.99
C TYR A 14 3.44 8.69 -2.69
N ALA A 15 4.64 8.09 -2.82
CA ALA A 15 5.91 8.78 -2.59
C ALA A 15 6.15 9.94 -3.58
N THR A 16 5.60 9.84 -4.79
CA THR A 16 5.71 10.87 -5.85
C THR A 16 4.52 11.82 -5.91
N LYS A 17 3.62 11.77 -4.91
CA LYS A 17 2.42 12.62 -4.79
C LYS A 17 1.45 12.52 -5.97
N GLN A 18 1.47 11.40 -6.70
CA GLN A 18 0.48 11.09 -7.72
C GLN A 18 -0.80 10.59 -7.04
N TRP A 19 -1.54 11.50 -6.39
CA TRP A 19 -2.61 11.16 -5.46
C TRP A 19 -3.74 10.34 -6.10
N SER A 20 -4.13 10.66 -7.33
CA SER A 20 -5.16 9.89 -8.04
C SER A 20 -4.71 8.45 -8.30
N GLU A 21 -3.48 8.25 -8.77
CA GLU A 21 -2.96 6.90 -9.02
C GLU A 21 -2.77 6.12 -7.72
N ALA A 22 -2.24 6.76 -6.68
CA ALA A 22 -2.08 6.14 -5.37
C ALA A 22 -3.42 5.69 -4.79
N PHE A 23 -4.47 6.49 -4.97
CA PHE A 23 -5.84 6.15 -4.59
C PHE A 23 -6.35 4.93 -5.35
N ASP A 24 -6.25 4.93 -6.68
CA ASP A 24 -6.74 3.84 -7.52
C ASP A 24 -6.04 2.51 -7.18
N TYR A 25 -4.71 2.53 -6.99
CA TYR A 25 -3.97 1.34 -6.60
C TYR A 25 -4.34 0.87 -5.18
N ALA A 26 -4.50 1.79 -4.22
CA ALA A 26 -4.88 1.45 -2.85
C ALA A 26 -6.28 0.83 -2.78
N GLU A 27 -7.25 1.39 -3.51
CA GLU A 27 -8.61 0.84 -3.58
C GLU A 27 -8.60 -0.54 -4.25
N ALA A 28 -7.92 -0.67 -5.39
CA ALA A 28 -7.89 -1.93 -6.13
C ALA A 28 -7.20 -3.05 -5.34
N LEU A 29 -6.07 -2.75 -4.67
CA LEU A 29 -5.36 -3.71 -3.83
C LEU A 29 -6.18 -4.08 -2.59
N LYS A 30 -6.81 -3.12 -1.93
CA LYS A 30 -7.67 -3.41 -0.76
C LYS A 30 -8.84 -4.31 -1.14
N ASN A 31 -9.54 -4.01 -2.24
CA ASN A 31 -10.64 -4.84 -2.74
C ASN A 31 -10.19 -6.27 -3.05
N TRP A 32 -8.99 -6.45 -3.60
CA TRP A 32 -8.39 -7.77 -3.81
C TRP A 32 -8.15 -8.52 -2.49
N LEU A 33 -7.61 -7.84 -1.48
CA LEU A 33 -7.33 -8.42 -0.16
C LEU A 33 -8.61 -8.78 0.60
N ASP A 34 -9.62 -7.91 0.58
CA ASP A 34 -10.92 -8.16 1.20
C ASP A 34 -11.67 -9.30 0.51
N GLY A 35 -11.44 -9.50 -0.80
CA GLY A 35 -11.94 -10.64 -1.57
C GLY A 35 -11.22 -11.97 -1.30
N GLY A 36 -10.28 -12.02 -0.35
CA GLY A 36 -9.50 -13.22 -0.04
C GLY A 36 -8.32 -13.48 -0.98
N GLY A 37 -7.97 -12.52 -1.83
CA GLY A 37 -6.77 -12.57 -2.67
C GLY A 37 -5.49 -12.63 -1.83
N PHE A 38 -4.43 -13.24 -2.36
CA PHE A 38 -3.14 -13.35 -1.68
C PHE A 38 -2.47 -11.96 -1.50
N PRO A 39 -1.77 -11.72 -0.37
CA PRO A 39 -1.17 -10.43 -0.09
C PRO A 39 0.16 -10.20 -0.84
N PRO A 40 0.62 -8.95 -0.95
CA PRO A 40 2.00 -8.67 -1.34
C PRO A 40 2.96 -9.16 -0.25
N HIS A 41 4.25 -9.25 -0.58
CA HIS A 41 5.31 -9.61 0.35
C HIS A 41 6.21 -8.41 0.65
N PRO A 42 5.76 -7.45 1.47
CA PRO A 42 6.58 -6.30 1.82
C PRO A 42 7.82 -6.75 2.59
N THR A 43 8.94 -6.06 2.40
CA THR A 43 10.09 -6.19 3.31
C THR A 43 10.00 -5.07 4.34
N ILE A 44 10.05 -5.42 5.62
CA ILE A 44 10.08 -4.44 6.72
C ILE A 44 11.47 -4.45 7.33
N GLY A 45 12.03 -3.27 7.58
CA GLY A 45 13.30 -3.17 8.26
C GLY A 45 13.65 -1.75 8.66
N SER A 46 14.77 -1.64 9.37
CA SER A 46 15.40 -0.34 9.66
C SER A 46 16.07 0.21 8.40
N CYS A 47 16.05 1.53 8.23
CA CYS A 47 16.81 2.23 7.19
C CYS A 47 18.32 2.00 7.26
N SER A 48 18.84 1.52 8.40
CA SER A 48 20.25 1.13 8.56
C SER A 48 20.59 -0.22 7.92
N GLY A 49 19.60 -1.00 7.47
CA GLY A 49 19.79 -2.34 6.90
C GLY A 49 20.21 -3.43 7.89
N ALA A 50 20.45 -3.08 9.16
CA ALA A 50 20.92 -4.02 10.18
C ALA A 50 19.89 -5.11 10.54
N LEU A 51 18.59 -4.83 10.31
CA LEU A 51 17.49 -5.75 10.54
C LEU A 51 16.44 -5.55 9.44
N THR A 52 16.24 -6.58 8.62
CA THR A 52 15.13 -6.71 7.68
C THR A 52 14.42 -8.04 7.93
N MET A 53 13.11 -8.06 7.72
CA MET A 53 12.29 -9.26 7.77
C MET A 53 11.27 -9.25 6.64
N GLN A 54 11.00 -10.44 6.11
CA GLN A 54 9.81 -10.69 5.32
C GLN A 54 8.73 -11.23 6.26
N PRO A 55 7.57 -10.55 6.40
CA PRO A 55 6.48 -11.04 7.21
C PRO A 55 5.88 -12.32 6.62
N ASP A 56 5.26 -13.13 7.48
CA ASP A 56 4.39 -14.20 7.01
C ASP A 56 3.15 -13.64 6.30
N GLU A 57 2.32 -14.52 5.73
CA GLU A 57 1.14 -14.11 4.97
C GLU A 57 0.12 -13.34 5.82
N HIS A 58 -0.08 -13.76 7.08
CA HIS A 58 -1.05 -13.13 7.98
C HIS A 58 -0.66 -11.68 8.28
N LEU A 59 0.60 -11.47 8.66
CA LEU A 59 1.13 -10.15 8.95
C LEU A 59 1.22 -9.30 7.68
N SER A 60 1.67 -9.88 6.56
CA SER A 60 1.71 -9.22 5.25
C SER A 60 0.35 -8.66 4.83
N ARG A 61 -0.72 -9.44 4.99
CA ARG A 61 -2.09 -8.98 4.72
C ARG A 61 -2.50 -7.83 5.63
N ALA A 62 -2.26 -7.95 6.94
CA ALA A 62 -2.64 -6.92 7.91
C ALA A 62 -1.95 -5.58 7.61
N ILE A 63 -0.65 -5.63 7.32
CA ILE A 63 0.13 -4.45 6.90
C ILE A 63 -0.44 -3.88 5.61
N ALA A 64 -0.67 -4.71 4.59
CA ALA A 64 -1.11 -4.23 3.30
C ALA A 64 -2.47 -3.51 3.38
N ILE A 65 -3.44 -4.07 4.12
CA ILE A 65 -4.74 -3.45 4.35
C ILE A 65 -4.58 -2.12 5.09
N ALA A 66 -3.83 -2.10 6.20
CA ALA A 66 -3.63 -0.90 6.98
C ALA A 66 -2.94 0.23 6.17
N THR A 67 -1.99 -0.13 5.31
CA THR A 67 -1.33 0.81 4.40
C THR A 67 -2.30 1.34 3.34
N CYS A 68 -3.11 0.48 2.70
CA CYS A 68 -4.11 0.93 1.74
C CYS A 68 -5.08 1.94 2.38
N ASP A 69 -5.59 1.62 3.58
CA ASP A 69 -6.47 2.49 4.35
C ASP A 69 -5.82 3.84 4.71
N CYS A 70 -4.53 3.83 5.06
CA CYS A 70 -3.77 5.03 5.38
C CYS A 70 -3.62 5.93 4.13
N ILE A 71 -3.16 5.35 3.01
CA ILE A 71 -2.97 6.05 1.74
C ILE A 71 -4.29 6.61 1.23
N TYR A 72 -5.36 5.83 1.30
CA TYR A 72 -6.70 6.26 0.91
C TYR A 72 -7.12 7.55 1.64
N ARG A 73 -7.00 7.56 2.98
CA ARG A 73 -7.33 8.74 3.79
C ARG A 73 -6.46 9.95 3.44
N GLN A 74 -5.17 9.75 3.22
CA GLN A 74 -4.28 10.84 2.83
C GLN A 74 -4.64 11.41 1.45
N CYS A 75 -4.93 10.55 0.47
CA CYS A 75 -5.33 11.00 -0.87
C CYS A 75 -6.60 11.85 -0.83
N LEU A 76 -7.58 11.50 0.01
CA LEU A 76 -8.78 12.32 0.19
C LEU A 76 -8.46 13.71 0.75
N ILE A 77 -7.54 13.83 1.70
CA ILE A 77 -7.14 15.12 2.28
C ILE A 77 -6.47 15.99 1.20
N GLU A 78 -5.47 15.46 0.51
CA GLU A 78 -4.66 16.18 -0.49
C GLU A 78 -5.47 16.59 -1.74
N THR A 79 -6.54 15.86 -2.06
CA THR A 79 -7.43 16.18 -3.19
C THR A 79 -8.60 17.09 -2.80
N SER A 80 -8.83 17.31 -1.50
CA SER A 80 -9.92 18.16 -0.99
C SER A 80 -9.48 19.60 -0.67
N GLU A 81 -8.19 19.94 -0.76
CA GLU A 81 -7.75 21.33 -0.58
C GLU A 81 -8.19 22.20 -1.78
N PRO A 82 -8.90 23.32 -1.55
CA PRO A 82 -9.20 24.28 -2.60
C PRO A 82 -7.92 25.07 -2.92
N VAL A 83 -7.62 25.14 -4.22
CA VAL A 83 -6.58 26.03 -4.81
C VAL A 83 -6.80 27.49 -4.38
#